data_AF-A0A3L6S1I5-F1
#
_entry.id   AF-A0A3L6S1I5-F1
#
_cell.length_a   1.000
_cell.length_b   1.000
_cell.length_c   1.000
_cell.angle_alpha   90.00
_cell.angle_beta   90.00
_cell.angle_gamma   90.00
#
_symmetry.space_group_name_H-M   'P 1'
#
loop_
_entity.id
_entity.type
_entity.pdbx_description
1 polymer ?
#
loop_
_entity_poly.entity_id
_entity_poly.type
_entity_poly.pdbx_seq_one_letter_code
_entity_poly.pdbx_strand_id
1 'polypeptide(L)'
;MTFHDGKSCYIDCEKNIIICDLGTGTDDHPDLHQPVVNELGRPHPVRGIHLVACNGDLLLLVLRSRDGGHPVWAEVYKPEWTSTETCYPGVLLRERVMDLGDYSLFLGARGHTFALSVKEFPAIKRNSMYYTSKSYY
;
A
#
# COMPACT_ATOMS: atom_id res chain seq x y z
N MET A 1 -3.63 2.55 -8.02
CA MET A 1 -2.59 3.52 -8.39
C MET A 1 -2.70 4.69 -7.43
N THR A 2 -1.57 5.16 -6.92
CA THR A 2 -1.43 6.23 -5.92
C THR A 2 -0.31 7.16 -6.35
N PHE A 3 -0.44 8.46 -6.07
CA PHE A 3 0.60 9.45 -6.34
C PHE A 3 1.22 9.92 -5.03
N HIS A 4 2.54 9.99 -4.97
CA HIS A 4 3.29 10.41 -3.80
C HIS A 4 4.65 10.97 -4.22
N ASP A 5 5.01 12.16 -3.75
CA ASP A 5 6.31 12.81 -3.97
C ASP A 5 6.78 12.83 -5.44
N GLY A 6 5.89 13.20 -6.35
CA GLY A 6 6.20 13.26 -7.79
C GLY A 6 6.28 11.90 -8.48
N LYS A 7 5.92 10.81 -7.79
CA LYS A 7 5.93 9.44 -8.33
C LYS A 7 4.53 8.88 -8.42
N SER A 8 4.28 8.05 -9.42
CA SER A 8 3.09 7.20 -9.47
C SER A 8 3.44 5.78 -9.10
N CYS A 9 2.73 5.23 -8.11
CA CYS A 9 2.93 3.88 -7.63
C CYS A 9 1.68 3.03 -7.89
N TYR A 10 1.83 1.83 -8.42
CA TYR A 10 0.73 0.88 -8.57
C TYR A 10 1.20 -0.56 -8.32
N ILE A 11 0.23 -1.46 -8.18
CA ILE A 11 0.47 -2.89 -8.01
C ILE A 11 -0.02 -3.58 -9.28
N ASP A 12 0.86 -4.36 -9.92
CA ASP A 12 0.53 -5.08 -11.14
C ASP A 12 -0.25 -6.39 -10.86
N CYS A 13 -0.57 -7.15 -11.90
CA CYS A 13 -1.29 -8.42 -11.78
C CYS A 13 -0.48 -9.53 -11.10
N GLU A 14 0.85 -9.42 -11.10
CA GLU A 14 1.79 -10.34 -10.45
C GLU A 14 2.06 -9.95 -8.99
N LYS A 15 1.42 -8.87 -8.50
CA LYS A 15 1.58 -8.29 -7.17
C LYS A 15 2.98 -7.68 -6.93
N ASN A 16 3.63 -7.20 -8.00
CA ASN A 16 4.80 -6.34 -7.89
C ASN A 16 4.35 -4.91 -7.64
N ILE A 17 5.13 -4.16 -6.86
CA ILE A 17 4.97 -2.70 -6.83
C ILE A 17 5.80 -2.14 -7.97
N ILE A 18 5.13 -1.29 -8.77
CA ILE A 18 5.72 -0.48 -9.81
C ILE A 18 5.72 0.96 -9.34
N ILE A 19 6.89 1.60 -9.38
CA ILE A 19 7.05 3.03 -9.09
C ILE A 19 7.61 3.70 -10.34
N CYS A 20 6.82 4.62 -10.89
CA CYS A 20 7.23 5.46 -12.01
C CYS A 20 7.52 6.86 -11.47
N ASP A 21 8.70 7.40 -11.77
CA ASP A 21 9.01 8.80 -11.50
C ASP A 21 8.36 9.70 -12.57
N LEU A 22 7.61 10.72 -12.15
CA LEU A 22 6.93 11.65 -13.06
C LEU A 22 7.73 12.95 -13.27
N GLY A 23 8.97 13.02 -12.79
CA GLY A 23 9.86 14.17 -12.95
C GLY A 23 9.99 14.65 -14.41
N THR A 24 10.06 15.97 -14.60
CA THR A 24 10.05 16.63 -15.92
C THR A 24 11.42 16.81 -16.57
N GLY A 25 12.43 15.99 -16.26
CA GLY A 25 13.74 16.20 -16.88
C GLY A 25 14.78 15.16 -16.53
N THR A 26 15.24 14.46 -17.56
CA THR A 26 16.54 13.78 -17.67
C THR A 26 16.92 12.88 -16.51
N ASP A 27 16.45 11.64 -16.52
CA ASP A 27 17.35 10.49 -16.42
C ASP A 27 16.67 9.19 -16.85
N ASP A 28 17.33 8.48 -17.75
CA ASP A 28 17.01 7.12 -18.20
C ASP A 28 17.39 6.13 -17.08
N HIS A 29 16.53 5.84 -16.09
CA HIS A 29 16.54 4.56 -15.35
C HIS A 29 15.41 4.43 -14.30
N PRO A 30 14.94 3.19 -14.03
CA PRO A 30 13.72 2.67 -14.63
C PRO A 30 12.56 2.61 -13.62
N ASP A 31 11.37 2.30 -14.13
CA ASP A 31 10.30 1.69 -13.34
C ASP A 31 10.90 0.70 -12.34
N LEU A 32 10.73 0.96 -11.05
CA LEU A 32 11.20 0.05 -10.03
C LEU A 32 10.19 -1.09 -9.92
N HIS A 33 10.54 -2.26 -10.43
CA HIS A 33 9.76 -3.49 -10.32
C HIS A 33 10.24 -4.28 -9.11
N GLN A 34 9.43 -4.36 -8.05
CA GLN A 34 9.79 -5.14 -6.86
C GLN A 34 8.67 -6.10 -6.43
N PRO A 35 8.98 -7.41 -6.26
CA PRO A 35 8.00 -8.38 -5.80
C PRO A 35 7.69 -8.18 -4.31
N VAL A 36 6.45 -7.81 -4.00
CA VAL A 36 6.01 -7.61 -2.60
C VAL A 36 5.79 -8.95 -1.89
N VAL A 37 5.39 -9.97 -2.64
CA VAL A 37 4.83 -11.20 -2.07
C VAL A 37 5.89 -12.06 -1.39
N ASN A 38 7.13 -12.06 -1.90
CA ASN A 38 8.19 -12.94 -1.42
C ASN A 38 8.70 -12.58 -0.03
N GLU A 39 8.55 -11.32 0.42
CA GLU A 39 9.00 -10.88 1.76
C GLU A 39 7.88 -10.92 2.82
N LEU A 40 6.63 -11.15 2.41
CA LEU A 40 5.50 -11.10 3.34
C LEU A 40 5.42 -12.30 4.30
N GLY A 41 6.30 -13.31 4.17
CA GLY A 41 6.84 -14.21 5.22
C GLY A 41 5.93 -14.85 6.28
N ARG A 42 4.61 -14.73 6.19
CA ARG A 42 3.64 -15.08 7.24
C ARG A 42 2.68 -16.17 6.78
N PRO A 43 2.17 -17.00 7.71
CA PRO A 43 1.44 -18.23 7.38
C PRO A 43 0.10 -18.02 6.66
N HIS A 44 -0.42 -16.79 6.63
CA HIS A 44 -1.73 -16.49 6.09
C HIS A 44 -1.66 -15.95 4.66
N PRO A 45 -2.45 -16.51 3.71
CA PRO A 45 -2.41 -16.11 2.32
C PRO A 45 -2.85 -14.66 2.13
N VAL A 46 -2.08 -13.92 1.33
CA VAL A 46 -2.32 -12.53 0.98
C VAL A 46 -3.44 -12.45 -0.06
N ARG A 47 -4.59 -11.90 0.34
CA ARG A 47 -5.77 -11.67 -0.52
C ARG A 47 -5.63 -10.45 -1.41
N GLY A 48 -4.99 -9.41 -0.91
CA GLY A 48 -4.92 -8.13 -1.59
C GLY A 48 -3.80 -7.29 -1.04
N ILE A 49 -3.26 -6.43 -1.89
CA ILE A 49 -2.24 -5.47 -1.53
C ILE A 49 -2.68 -4.14 -2.13
N HIS A 50 -2.55 -3.07 -1.36
CA HIS A 50 -2.89 -1.72 -1.79
C HIS A 50 -1.81 -0.74 -1.36
N LEU A 51 -1.58 0.28 -2.18
CA LEU A 51 -0.74 1.42 -1.84
C LEU A 51 -1.60 2.64 -1.60
N VAL A 52 -1.36 3.41 -0.55
CA VAL A 52 -2.12 4.63 -0.26
C VAL A 52 -1.19 5.75 0.19
N ALA A 53 -1.39 6.94 -0.34
CA ALA A 53 -0.75 8.15 0.17
C ALA A 53 -1.58 8.65 1.36
N CYS A 54 -0.93 8.85 2.50
CA CYS A 54 -1.57 9.25 3.75
C CYS A 54 -0.63 10.17 4.53
N ASN A 55 -1.06 11.41 4.78
CA ASN A 55 -0.30 12.38 5.59
C ASN A 55 1.16 12.61 5.12
N GLY A 56 1.40 12.60 3.81
CA GLY A 56 2.75 12.73 3.26
C GLY A 56 3.60 11.46 3.36
N ASP A 57 3.04 10.33 3.79
CA ASP A 57 3.69 9.01 3.74
C ASP A 57 3.03 8.14 2.65
N LEU A 58 3.80 7.26 2.01
CA LEU A 58 3.27 6.13 1.24
C LEU A 58 3.14 4.91 2.15
N LEU A 59 1.93 4.36 2.25
CA LEU A 59 1.66 3.19 3.09
C LEU A 59 1.31 1.98 2.22
N LEU A 60 1.83 0.81 2.60
CA LEU A 60 1.49 -0.48 2.02
C LEU A 60 0.48 -1.21 2.90
N LEU A 61 -0.68 -1.51 2.34
CA LEU A 61 -1.73 -2.26 3.00
C LEU A 61 -1.74 -3.70 2.50
N VAL A 62 -1.65 -4.64 3.42
CA VAL A 62 -1.66 -6.08 3.13
C VAL A 62 -2.90 -6.69 3.75
N LEU A 63 -3.74 -7.27 2.90
CA LEU A 63 -4.97 -7.93 3.29
C LEU A 63 -4.72 -9.43 3.34
N ARG A 64 -4.99 -10.05 4.48
CA ARG A 64 -4.75 -11.48 4.68
C ARG A 64 -6.03 -12.22 5.01
N SER A 65 -6.17 -13.42 4.44
CA SER A 65 -7.21 -14.35 4.87
C SER A 65 -6.84 -14.89 6.24
N ARG A 66 -7.81 -15.04 7.12
CA ARG A 66 -7.70 -15.99 8.22
C ARG A 66 -8.31 -17.30 7.76
N ASP A 67 -7.68 -18.43 8.05
CA ASP A 67 -8.25 -19.75 7.75
C ASP A 67 -9.64 -19.87 8.40
N GLY A 68 -10.57 -20.55 7.72
CA GLY A 68 -11.89 -20.86 8.28
C GLY A 68 -12.98 -19.78 8.14
N GLY A 69 -12.93 -18.91 7.12
CA GLY A 69 -14.06 -18.01 6.80
C GLY A 69 -14.19 -16.78 7.70
N HIS A 70 -13.15 -16.46 8.46
CA HIS A 70 -13.08 -15.28 9.33
C HIS A 70 -12.77 -13.98 8.56
N PRO A 71 -13.10 -12.81 9.14
CA PRO A 71 -12.88 -11.52 8.50
C PRO A 71 -11.42 -11.30 8.10
N VAL A 72 -11.22 -10.72 6.92
CA VAL A 72 -9.93 -10.28 6.41
C VAL A 72 -9.35 -9.27 7.38
N TRP A 73 -8.12 -9.51 7.83
CA TRP A 73 -7.40 -8.53 8.62
C TRP A 73 -6.42 -7.78 7.73
N ALA A 74 -6.24 -6.50 8.03
CA ALA A 74 -5.39 -5.60 7.28
C ALA A 74 -4.16 -5.23 8.13
N GLU A 75 -3.00 -5.33 7.50
CA GLU A 75 -1.75 -4.81 8.00
C GLU A 75 -1.40 -3.56 7.22
N VAL A 76 -0.86 -2.54 7.89
CA VAL A 76 -0.38 -1.32 7.25
C VAL A 76 1.11 -1.24 7.54
N TYR A 77 1.92 -0.97 6.53
CA TYR A 77 3.38 -0.85 6.65
C TYR A 77 3.86 0.44 6.01
N LYS A 78 4.94 1.01 6.54
CA LYS A 78 5.76 1.97 5.79
C LYS A 78 6.80 1.19 4.99
N PRO A 79 6.70 1.13 3.66
CA PRO A 79 7.68 0.44 2.84
C PRO A 79 8.99 1.26 2.81
N GLU A 80 10.10 0.58 3.05
CA GLU A 80 11.42 1.12 2.77
C GLU A 80 11.95 0.48 1.48
N TRP A 81 12.32 1.32 0.53
CA TRP A 81 12.82 0.90 -0.78
C TRP A 81 14.34 0.77 -0.68
N THR A 82 14.88 -0.44 -0.91
CA THR A 82 16.33 -0.60 -1.04
C THR A 82 16.77 -0.19 -2.44
N SER A 83 17.86 0.58 -2.52
CA SER A 83 18.43 1.01 -3.80
C SER A 83 19.01 -0.17 -4.59
N THR A 84 19.12 0.03 -5.90
CA THR A 84 19.71 -0.89 -6.89
C THR A 84 21.20 -1.17 -6.69
N GLU A 85 21.89 -0.53 -5.73
CA GLU A 85 23.29 -0.83 -5.40
C GLU A 85 23.46 -2.22 -4.77
N THR A 86 22.39 -2.75 -4.16
CA THR A 86 22.33 -4.17 -3.79
C THR A 86 21.81 -5.00 -4.96
N CYS A 87 22.46 -6.14 -5.22
CA CYS A 87 22.14 -7.11 -6.30
C CYS A 87 20.69 -7.66 -6.28
N TYR A 88 19.89 -7.28 -5.28
CA TYR A 88 18.49 -7.63 -5.11
C TYR A 88 17.71 -6.38 -4.64
N PRO A 89 17.21 -5.52 -5.56
CA PRO A 89 16.29 -4.45 -5.19
C PRO A 89 15.01 -5.06 -4.57
N GLY A 90 14.61 -4.61 -3.38
CA GLY A 90 13.47 -5.15 -2.63
C GLY A 90 12.72 -4.12 -1.79
N VAL A 91 11.51 -4.50 -1.36
CA VAL A 91 10.67 -3.71 -0.44
C VAL A 91 10.82 -4.28 0.96
N LEU A 92 11.55 -3.58 1.82
CA LEU A 92 11.64 -3.97 3.22
C LEU A 92 10.42 -3.48 3.98
N LEU A 93 9.66 -4.41 4.55
CA LEU A 93 8.53 -4.13 5.43
C LEU A 93 9.03 -4.03 6.86
N ARG A 94 9.58 -2.88 7.22
CA ARG A 94 10.15 -2.67 8.56
C ARG A 94 9.09 -2.50 9.62
N GLU A 95 8.33 -1.41 9.54
CA GLU A 95 7.45 -0.99 10.64
C GLU A 95 5.99 -1.17 10.26
N ARG A 96 5.26 -1.89 11.11
CA ARG A 96 3.80 -1.97 11.03
C ARG A 96 3.21 -0.71 11.65
N VAL A 97 2.46 0.03 10.86
CA VAL A 97 1.70 1.20 11.32
C VAL A 97 0.43 0.70 12.02
N MET A 98 0.34 1.00 13.31
CA MET A 98 -0.82 0.65 14.16
C MET A 98 -1.76 1.84 14.39
N ASP A 99 -1.27 3.06 14.17
CA ASP A 99 -2.04 4.29 14.33
C ASP A 99 -1.81 5.22 13.14
N LEU A 100 -2.89 5.53 12.43
CA LEU A 100 -2.93 6.51 11.33
C LEU A 100 -3.19 7.95 11.84
N GLY A 101 -3.28 8.13 13.16
CA GLY A 101 -3.59 9.41 13.78
C GLY A 101 -5.01 9.86 13.45
N ASP A 102 -5.11 11.06 12.88
CA ASP A 102 -6.38 11.69 12.49
C ASP A 102 -6.88 11.25 11.10
N TYR A 103 -6.27 10.21 10.51
CA TYR A 103 -6.63 9.74 9.17
C TYR A 103 -7.32 8.40 9.20
N SER A 104 -8.10 8.18 8.14
CA SER A 104 -8.72 6.89 7.82
C SER A 104 -8.59 6.57 6.35
N LEU A 105 -8.42 5.30 6.05
CA LEU A 105 -8.11 4.81 4.72
C LEU A 105 -9.37 4.24 4.06
N PHE A 106 -9.53 4.54 2.79
CA PHE A 106 -10.61 4.04 1.97
C PHE A 106 -10.04 3.16 0.87
N LEU A 107 -10.48 1.90 0.86
CA LEU A 107 -10.06 0.87 -0.08
C LEU A 107 -11.19 0.63 -1.09
N GLY A 108 -10.99 1.14 -2.29
CA GLY A 108 -11.88 0.95 -3.42
C GLY A 108 -11.52 -0.27 -4.28
N ALA A 109 -12.40 -0.55 -5.23
CA ALA A 109 -12.15 -1.59 -6.24
C ALA A 109 -10.89 -1.27 -7.06
N ARG A 110 -10.25 -2.30 -7.62
CA ARG A 110 -9.13 -2.17 -8.58
C ARG A 110 -7.94 -1.33 -8.08
N GLY A 111 -7.70 -1.33 -6.77
CA GLY A 111 -6.54 -0.64 -6.20
C GLY A 111 -6.66 0.89 -6.16
N HIS A 112 -7.88 1.43 -6.27
CA HIS A 112 -8.15 2.83 -5.92
C HIS A 112 -8.16 2.99 -4.41
N THR A 113 -7.35 3.90 -3.90
CA THR A 113 -7.23 4.16 -2.46
C THR A 113 -7.04 5.64 -2.22
N PHE A 114 -7.48 6.09 -1.06
CA PHE A 114 -7.21 7.44 -0.57
C PHE A 114 -7.32 7.48 0.95
N ALA A 115 -6.70 8.49 1.56
CA ALA A 115 -6.81 8.77 2.98
C ALA A 115 -7.62 10.05 3.18
N LEU A 116 -8.51 10.07 4.18
CA LEU A 116 -9.25 11.25 4.59
C LEU A 116 -8.90 11.63 6.03
N SER A 117 -8.79 12.92 6.30
CA SER A 117 -8.61 13.43 7.65
C SER A 117 -9.96 13.62 8.34
N VAL A 118 -10.06 13.23 9.61
CA VAL A 118 -11.23 13.53 10.45
C VAL A 118 -11.42 15.03 10.70
N LYS A 119 -10.37 15.84 10.51
CA LYS A 119 -10.46 17.31 10.62
C LYS A 119 -11.31 17.90 9.50
N GLU A 120 -11.20 17.33 8.30
CA GLU A 120 -11.98 17.72 7.13
C GLU A 120 -13.33 17.02 7.11
N PHE A 121 -13.39 15.76 7.59
CA PHE A 121 -14.57 14.93 7.59
C PHE A 121 -14.88 14.38 9.00
N PRO A 122 -15.50 15.16 9.90
CA PRO A 122 -15.69 14.74 11.30
C PRO A 122 -16.55 13.49 11.51
N ALA A 123 -17.34 13.10 10.50
CA ALA A 123 -18.20 11.92 10.56
C ALA A 123 -17.42 10.58 10.42
N ILE A 124 -16.18 10.61 9.92
CA ILE A 124 -15.37 9.41 9.80
C ILE A 124 -14.65 9.11 11.12
N LYS A 125 -14.56 7.83 11.48
CA LYS A 125 -13.82 7.40 12.67
C LYS A 125 -12.35 7.44 12.36
N ARG A 126 -11.52 8.06 13.21
CA ARG A 126 -10.05 8.09 13.09
C ARG A 126 -9.43 6.69 13.15
N ASN A 127 -8.23 6.53 12.60
CA ASN A 127 -7.47 5.27 12.60
C ASN A 127 -8.32 4.07 12.17
N SER A 128 -9.06 4.21 11.07
CA SER A 128 -9.99 3.19 10.59
C SER A 128 -9.78 2.92 9.09
N MET A 129 -10.15 1.72 8.66
CA MET A 129 -10.12 1.31 7.26
C MET A 129 -11.54 0.98 6.79
N TYR A 130 -11.94 1.54 5.66
CA TYR A 130 -13.24 1.35 5.05
C TYR A 130 -13.09 0.70 3.68
N TYR A 131 -13.91 -0.31 3.41
CA TYR A 131 -14.02 -0.89 2.07
C TYR A 131 -15.22 -0.28 1.36
N THR A 132 -15.00 0.26 0.17
CA THR A 132 -16.04 0.94 -0.61
C THR A 132 -16.58 0.10 -1.77
N SER A 133 -16.03 -1.09 -2.03
CA SER A 133 -16.61 -2.05 -2.97
C SER A 133 -17.26 -3.24 -2.25
N LYS A 134 -18.24 -3.88 -2.90
CA LYS A 134 -18.56 -5.26 -2.58
C LYS A 134 -17.26 -6.05 -2.75
N SER A 135 -16.78 -6.65 -1.67
CA SER A 135 -15.74 -7.65 -1.74
C SER A 135 -16.28 -8.77 -2.62
N TYR A 136 -15.84 -8.86 -3.88
CA TYR A 136 -15.97 -10.09 -4.62
C TYR A 136 -14.95 -11.04 -3.99
N TYR A 137 -15.42 -11.73 -2.94
CA TYR A 137 -14.70 -12.82 -2.30
C TYR A 137 -14.88 -14.10 -3.09
#